data_AF-A0A8B8E5X7-F1
#
_entry.id   AF-A0A8B8E5X7-F1
#
_cell.length_a   1.000
_cell.length_b   1.000
_cell.length_c   1.000
_cell.angle_alpha   90.00
_cell.angle_beta   90.00
_cell.angle_gamma   90.00
#
_symmetry.space_group_name_H-M   'P 1'
#
loop_
_entity.id
_entity.type
_entity.pdbx_description
1 polymer ?
#
loop_
_entity_poly.entity_id
_entity_poly.type
_entity_poly.pdbx_seq_one_letter_code
_entity_poly.pdbx_strand_id
1 'polypeptide(L)'
;MESLKELEINKESEKEDIVIKIRECSNADPKYKLALNREKSFEGCPKPFAPYVSVLAEAGFFYHQDYSIRCFSCSGNIALDRQDKESMQRLFEDPWINHAFLFPHCDLVEQVKGNPYILRALHRGYGLKGVMTQDYVLPRPIQSTMQCHVCMQKELQVVFVPCGHVCACGGCASGLDKCAVCRRDILYKQRMYLC
;
A
#
# COMPACT_ATOMS: atom_id res chain seq x y z
N MET A 1 -22.29 -49.44 -0.32
CA MET A 1 -21.07 -49.92 0.36
C MET A 1 -19.94 -49.68 -0.62
N GLU A 2 -19.30 -48.51 -0.48
CA GLU A 2 -17.90 -48.38 -0.05
C GLU A 2 -16.97 -48.41 -1.27
N SER A 3 -15.98 -47.53 -1.44
CA SER A 3 -15.31 -46.66 -0.50
C SER A 3 -14.61 -45.53 -1.27
N LEU A 4 -14.45 -44.39 -0.59
CA LEU A 4 -13.57 -43.29 -0.96
C LEU A 4 -12.12 -43.79 -0.98
N LYS A 5 -11.36 -43.41 -2.01
CA LYS A 5 -9.90 -43.30 -1.92
C LYS A 5 -9.52 -41.85 -2.16
N GLU A 6 -8.87 -41.28 -1.16
CA GLU A 6 -8.27 -39.96 -1.15
C GLU A 6 -7.25 -39.85 -2.29
N LEU A 7 -7.31 -38.76 -3.05
CA LEU A 7 -6.24 -38.35 -3.95
C LEU A 7 -5.32 -37.39 -3.20
N GLU A 8 -4.13 -37.88 -2.90
CA GLU A 8 -3.00 -37.15 -2.35
C GLU A 8 -2.70 -35.92 -3.22
N ILE A 9 -2.81 -34.73 -2.64
CA ILE A 9 -2.39 -33.49 -3.28
C ILE A 9 -0.87 -33.38 -3.08
N ASN A 10 -0.13 -33.82 -4.09
CA ASN A 10 1.26 -33.43 -4.24
C ASN A 10 1.42 -32.77 -5.60
N LYS A 11 1.57 -31.44 -5.60
CA LYS A 11 2.22 -30.64 -6.65
C LYS A 11 2.47 -29.25 -6.10
N GLU A 12 3.73 -29.06 -5.69
CA GLU A 12 4.52 -27.84 -5.83
C GLU A 12 3.69 -26.60 -6.20
N SER A 13 3.29 -25.84 -5.17
CA SER A 13 2.85 -24.47 -5.40
C SER A 13 4.09 -23.67 -5.78
N GLU A 14 4.31 -23.50 -7.07
CA GLU A 14 5.18 -22.46 -7.60
C GLU A 14 4.80 -21.16 -6.89
N LYS A 15 5.69 -20.70 -6.00
CA LYS A 15 5.61 -19.36 -5.43
C LYS A 15 5.87 -18.43 -6.58
N GLU A 16 4.81 -17.99 -7.24
CA GLU A 16 4.88 -16.79 -8.06
C GLU A 16 5.20 -15.66 -7.10
N ASP A 17 6.49 -15.32 -7.00
CA ASP A 17 6.95 -14.09 -6.40
C ASP A 17 6.12 -12.97 -7.03
N ILE A 18 5.29 -12.29 -6.23
CA ILE A 18 4.70 -11.03 -6.65
C ILE A 18 5.88 -10.06 -6.72
N VAL A 19 6.52 -10.01 -7.89
CA VAL A 19 7.55 -9.03 -8.23
C VAL A 19 6.84 -7.68 -8.34
N ILE A 20 6.66 -7.00 -7.20
CA ILE A 20 6.26 -5.60 -7.17
C ILE A 20 7.44 -4.84 -7.77
N LYS A 21 7.33 -4.52 -9.07
CA LYS A 21 8.30 -3.68 -9.77
C LYS A 21 8.27 -2.30 -9.14
N ILE A 22 9.27 -2.03 -8.31
CA ILE A 22 9.55 -0.71 -7.76
C ILE A 22 9.86 0.21 -8.95
N ARG A 23 9.00 1.20 -9.18
CA ARG A 23 9.37 2.38 -9.98
C ARG A 23 9.62 3.52 -9.02
N GLU A 24 10.88 3.96 -8.94
CA GLU A 24 11.22 5.26 -8.38
C GLU A 24 10.44 6.33 -9.15
N CYS A 25 9.69 7.17 -8.43
CA CYS A 25 8.90 8.23 -9.06
C CYS A 25 9.26 9.58 -8.44
N SER A 26 10.26 10.24 -9.00
CA SER A 26 10.69 11.60 -8.67
C SER A 26 10.22 12.64 -9.71
N ASN A 27 9.14 12.35 -10.44
CA ASN A 27 8.63 13.24 -11.49
C ASN A 27 7.19 13.66 -11.18
N ALA A 28 7.05 14.60 -10.25
CA ALA A 28 5.75 15.22 -10.04
C ALA A 28 5.37 16.05 -11.29
N ASP A 29 4.20 15.83 -11.88
CA ASP A 29 3.74 16.60 -13.03
C ASP A 29 3.41 18.05 -12.58
N PRO A 30 4.18 19.08 -13.00
CA PRO A 30 4.00 20.45 -12.54
C PRO A 30 2.60 21.00 -12.85
N LYS A 31 1.98 20.55 -13.94
CA LYS A 31 0.64 20.99 -14.37
C LYS A 31 -0.42 20.63 -13.33
N TYR A 32 -0.25 19.50 -12.65
CA TYR A 32 -1.24 18.91 -11.75
C TYR A 32 -0.90 19.06 -10.26
N LYS A 33 0.08 19.90 -9.90
CA LYS A 33 0.39 20.22 -8.50
C LYS A 33 -0.81 20.80 -7.75
N LEU A 34 -1.57 21.69 -8.38
CA LEU A 34 -2.78 22.28 -7.79
C LEU A 34 -3.99 21.35 -7.95
N ALA A 35 -4.75 21.14 -6.87
CA ALA A 35 -5.96 20.30 -6.88
C ALA A 35 -6.99 20.76 -7.93
N LEU A 36 -7.18 22.07 -8.07
CA LEU A 36 -8.08 22.65 -9.07
C LEU A 36 -7.75 22.23 -10.52
N ASN A 37 -6.45 22.09 -10.86
CA ASN A 37 -6.06 21.63 -12.19
C ASN A 37 -6.35 20.15 -12.38
N ARG A 38 -6.33 19.37 -11.31
CA ARG A 38 -6.71 17.96 -11.32
C ARG A 38 -8.22 17.82 -11.48
N GLU A 39 -9.02 18.60 -10.77
CA GLU A 39 -10.49 18.60 -10.94
C GLU A 39 -10.89 18.92 -12.39
N LYS A 40 -10.30 19.96 -12.98
CA LYS A 40 -10.54 20.34 -14.39
C LYS A 40 -10.21 19.23 -15.39
N SER A 41 -9.27 18.35 -15.07
CA SER A 41 -8.94 17.23 -15.96
C SER A 41 -10.10 16.26 -16.18
N PHE A 42 -11.09 16.23 -15.27
CA PHE A 42 -12.25 15.34 -15.32
C PHE A 42 -13.41 15.86 -16.18
N GLU A 43 -13.30 17.03 -16.84
CA GLU A 43 -14.38 17.59 -17.68
C GLU A 43 -14.86 16.64 -18.80
N GLY A 44 -14.02 15.71 -19.26
CA GLY A 44 -14.34 14.68 -20.27
C GLY A 44 -14.63 13.28 -19.71
N CYS A 45 -14.70 13.12 -18.39
CA CYS A 45 -14.85 11.79 -17.76
C CYS A 45 -16.32 11.30 -17.77
N PRO A 46 -16.56 9.99 -17.59
CA PRO A 46 -17.91 9.45 -17.50
C PRO A 46 -18.70 10.05 -16.31
N LYS A 47 -19.99 10.33 -16.51
CA LYS A 47 -20.89 10.91 -15.48
C LYS A 47 -20.84 10.23 -14.09
N PRO A 48 -20.69 8.89 -13.95
CA PRO A 48 -20.59 8.25 -12.65
C PRO A 48 -19.42 8.73 -11.76
N PHE A 49 -18.41 9.38 -12.34
CA PHE A 49 -17.25 9.91 -11.61
C PHE A 49 -17.53 11.26 -10.97
N ALA A 50 -18.53 12.01 -11.45
CA ALA A 50 -18.80 13.38 -11.05
C ALA A 50 -18.88 13.58 -9.51
N PRO A 51 -19.52 12.69 -8.73
CA PRO A 51 -19.55 12.83 -7.27
C PRO A 51 -18.18 12.71 -6.59
N TYR A 52 -17.21 12.08 -7.25
CA TYR A 52 -15.91 11.71 -6.67
C TYR A 52 -14.75 12.59 -7.16
N VAL A 53 -14.99 13.49 -8.12
CA VAL A 53 -13.92 14.31 -8.75
C VAL A 53 -13.11 15.10 -7.71
N SER A 54 -13.79 15.75 -6.75
CA SER A 54 -13.11 16.52 -5.69
C SER A 54 -12.20 15.63 -4.85
N VAL A 55 -12.71 14.49 -4.37
CA VAL A 55 -11.92 13.59 -3.50
C VAL A 55 -10.80 12.87 -4.27
N LEU A 56 -11.02 12.55 -5.55
CA LEU A 56 -9.97 12.03 -6.44
C LEU A 56 -8.85 13.06 -6.63
N ALA A 57 -9.22 14.31 -6.91
CA ALA A 57 -8.27 15.41 -7.03
C ALA A 57 -7.51 15.62 -5.71
N GLU A 58 -8.17 15.67 -4.57
CA GLU A 58 -7.51 15.76 -3.26
C GLU A 58 -6.53 14.61 -3.00
N ALA A 59 -6.92 13.37 -3.35
CA ALA A 59 -6.06 12.18 -3.28
C ALA A 59 -4.91 12.19 -4.30
N GLY A 60 -4.78 13.24 -5.11
CA GLY A 60 -3.67 13.45 -6.04
C GLY A 60 -3.93 12.93 -7.45
N PHE A 61 -5.12 12.41 -7.74
CA PHE A 61 -5.46 11.87 -9.06
C PHE A 61 -5.94 12.94 -10.03
N PHE A 62 -5.52 12.83 -11.28
CA PHE A 62 -6.07 13.55 -12.42
C PHE A 62 -6.44 12.56 -13.52
N TYR A 63 -7.40 12.91 -14.36
CA TYR A 63 -7.83 12.11 -15.50
C TYR A 63 -6.92 12.35 -16.72
N HIS A 64 -6.59 11.27 -17.41
CA HIS A 64 -5.79 11.30 -18.62
C HIS A 64 -6.60 10.77 -19.82
N GLN A 65 -6.25 11.23 -21.02
CA GLN A 65 -7.04 11.02 -22.25
C GLN A 65 -7.14 9.54 -22.67
N ASP A 66 -6.26 8.68 -22.17
CA ASP A 66 -6.24 7.23 -22.40
C ASP A 66 -7.17 6.44 -21.47
N TYR A 67 -8.16 7.12 -20.88
CA TYR A 67 -9.13 6.49 -19.97
C TYR A 67 -8.46 5.90 -18.71
N SER A 68 -7.47 6.63 -18.18
CA SER A 68 -6.80 6.32 -16.93
C SER A 68 -6.87 7.49 -15.94
N ILE A 69 -6.69 7.19 -14.66
CA ILE A 69 -6.37 8.21 -13.65
C ILE A 69 -4.91 8.06 -13.21
N ARG A 70 -4.25 9.19 -12.99
CA ARG A 70 -2.83 9.24 -12.67
C ARG A 70 -2.58 10.10 -11.45
N CYS A 71 -1.69 9.67 -10.57
CA CYS A 71 -1.25 10.51 -9.46
C CYS A 71 -0.23 11.54 -9.95
N PHE A 72 -0.44 12.82 -9.61
CA PHE A 72 0.54 13.87 -9.94
C PHE A 72 1.88 13.70 -9.21
N SER A 73 1.91 13.03 -8.05
CA SER A 73 3.08 12.91 -7.18
C SER A 73 3.90 11.67 -7.52
N CYS A 74 3.30 10.48 -7.40
CA CYS A 74 3.99 9.21 -7.62
C CYS A 74 3.86 8.68 -9.06
N SER A 75 3.20 9.40 -9.97
CA SER A 75 2.92 8.92 -11.34
C SER A 75 2.16 7.58 -11.41
N GLY A 76 1.59 7.11 -10.30
CA GLY A 76 0.78 5.89 -10.24
C GLY A 76 -0.39 5.96 -11.20
N ASN A 77 -0.53 4.97 -12.07
CA ASN A 77 -1.50 4.95 -13.17
C ASN A 77 -2.50 3.82 -12.99
N ILE A 78 -3.80 4.15 -12.99
CA ILE A 78 -4.89 3.19 -12.90
C ILE A 78 -5.71 3.29 -14.18
N ALA A 79 -5.67 2.24 -15.00
CA ALA A 79 -6.54 2.12 -16.16
C ALA A 79 -7.98 1.85 -15.70
N LEU A 80 -8.93 2.57 -16.29
CA LEU A 80 -10.34 2.38 -16.02
C LEU A 80 -10.93 1.44 -17.07
N ASP A 81 -11.94 0.65 -16.69
CA ASP A 81 -12.67 -0.20 -17.63
C ASP A 81 -14.11 0.29 -17.73
N ARG A 82 -14.56 0.61 -18.95
CA ARG A 82 -15.92 1.10 -19.24
C ARG A 82 -16.99 0.08 -18.89
N GLN A 83 -16.65 -1.21 -18.93
CA GLN A 83 -17.58 -2.31 -18.71
C GLN A 83 -17.62 -2.73 -17.23
N ASP A 84 -16.50 -2.58 -16.52
CA ASP A 84 -16.40 -2.92 -15.10
C ASP A 84 -16.74 -1.74 -14.19
N LYS A 85 -18.04 -1.46 -14.10
CA LYS A 85 -18.57 -0.41 -13.22
C LYS A 85 -18.31 -0.68 -11.74
N GLU A 86 -18.18 -1.94 -11.34
CA GLU A 86 -18.00 -2.31 -9.94
C GLU A 86 -16.59 -2.02 -9.47
N SER A 87 -15.57 -2.39 -10.25
CA SER A 87 -14.17 -2.03 -9.94
C SER A 87 -13.96 -0.52 -9.92
N MET A 88 -14.58 0.21 -10.86
CA MET A 88 -14.57 1.67 -10.85
C MET A 88 -15.23 2.22 -9.58
N GLN A 89 -16.40 1.72 -9.19
CA GLN A 89 -17.06 2.17 -7.96
C GLN A 89 -16.21 1.92 -6.71
N ARG A 90 -15.65 0.72 -6.55
CA ARG A 90 -14.78 0.38 -5.41
C ARG A 90 -13.54 1.28 -5.34
N LEU A 91 -12.99 1.67 -6.50
CA LEU A 91 -11.88 2.61 -6.56
C LEU A 91 -12.27 4.00 -6.02
N PHE A 92 -13.50 4.45 -6.31
CA PHE A 92 -13.97 5.80 -5.98
C PHE A 92 -14.58 5.93 -4.58
N GLU A 93 -15.03 4.83 -3.97
CA GLU A 93 -15.57 4.84 -2.61
C GLU A 93 -14.54 5.32 -1.57
N ASP A 94 -13.27 4.97 -1.74
CA ASP A 94 -12.18 5.51 -0.92
C ASP A 94 -10.88 5.67 -1.73
N PRO A 95 -10.73 6.79 -2.46
CA PRO A 95 -9.57 7.01 -3.31
C PRO A 95 -8.26 7.04 -2.54
N TRP A 96 -8.26 7.52 -1.29
CA TRP A 96 -7.06 7.56 -0.46
C TRP A 96 -6.62 6.18 -0.01
N ILE A 97 -7.56 5.31 0.42
CA ILE A 97 -7.23 3.92 0.77
C ILE A 97 -6.72 3.19 -0.47
N ASN A 98 -7.37 3.34 -1.62
CA ASN A 98 -6.92 2.70 -2.84
C ASN A 98 -5.57 3.24 -3.32
N HIS A 99 -5.30 4.54 -3.15
CA HIS A 99 -3.99 5.11 -3.42
C HIS A 99 -2.91 4.51 -2.51
N ALA A 100 -3.15 4.49 -1.20
CA ALA A 100 -2.26 3.87 -0.24
C ALA A 100 -2.01 2.38 -0.51
N PHE A 101 -3.04 1.66 -0.95
CA PHE A 101 -2.96 0.23 -1.26
C PHE A 101 -2.15 -0.03 -2.54
N LEU A 102 -2.45 0.69 -3.63
CA LEU A 102 -1.86 0.46 -4.94
C LEU A 102 -0.46 1.09 -5.09
N PHE A 103 -0.23 2.24 -4.42
CA PHE A 103 1.02 3.00 -4.48
C PHE A 103 1.49 3.40 -3.07
N PRO A 104 1.88 2.43 -2.22
CA PRO A 104 2.21 2.65 -0.81
C PRO A 104 3.46 3.52 -0.58
N HIS A 105 4.22 3.82 -1.63
CA HIS A 105 5.42 4.66 -1.61
C HIS A 105 5.19 6.06 -2.18
N CYS A 106 3.93 6.51 -2.28
CA CYS A 106 3.63 7.84 -2.76
C CYS A 106 3.90 8.91 -1.71
N ASP A 107 4.83 9.85 -2.01
CA ASP A 107 5.17 10.99 -1.14
C ASP A 107 3.93 11.77 -0.68
N LEU A 108 2.95 11.99 -1.56
CA LEU A 108 1.70 12.67 -1.19
C LEU A 108 0.94 11.91 -0.10
N VAL A 109 0.79 10.58 -0.24
CA VAL A 109 0.04 9.77 0.72
C VAL A 109 0.77 9.71 2.04
N GLU A 110 2.09 9.56 2.00
CA GLU A 110 2.91 9.59 3.20
C GLU A 110 2.83 10.94 3.92
N GLN A 111 2.97 12.05 3.19
CA GLN A 111 2.94 13.40 3.78
C GLN A 111 1.56 13.79 4.32
N VAL A 112 0.48 13.41 3.62
CA VAL A 112 -0.89 13.82 4.00
C VAL A 112 -1.54 12.86 4.99
N LYS A 113 -1.29 11.55 4.88
CA LYS A 113 -1.97 10.52 5.66
C LYS A 113 -1.07 9.77 6.64
N GLY A 114 0.23 9.67 6.34
CA GLY A 114 1.23 9.01 7.18
C GLY A 114 1.26 7.49 7.07
N ASN A 115 2.37 6.93 7.53
CA ASN A 115 2.64 5.48 7.53
C ASN A 115 1.54 4.62 8.23
N PRO A 116 0.94 5.03 9.37
CA PRO A 116 -0.15 4.27 9.97
C PRO A 116 -1.36 4.09 9.05
N TYR A 117 -1.67 5.10 8.23
CA TYR A 117 -2.77 5.03 7.27
C TYR A 117 -2.45 4.04 6.15
N ILE A 118 -1.25 4.12 5.58
CA ILE A 118 -0.81 3.28 4.46
C ILE A 118 -0.90 1.80 4.83
N LEU A 119 -0.37 1.46 5.99
CA LEU A 119 -0.36 0.09 6.48
C LEU A 119 -1.76 -0.42 6.83
N ARG A 120 -2.70 0.43 7.29
CA ARG A 120 -4.12 0.05 7.42
C ARG A 120 -4.77 -0.26 6.08
N ALA A 121 -4.45 0.51 5.03
CA ALA A 121 -4.94 0.25 3.68
C ALA A 121 -4.45 -1.11 3.16
N LEU A 122 -3.15 -1.39 3.30
CA LEU A 122 -2.56 -2.69 2.96
C LEU A 122 -3.21 -3.84 3.73
N HIS A 123 -3.42 -3.64 5.02
CA HIS A 123 -4.06 -4.64 5.86
C HIS A 123 -5.48 -5.01 5.38
N ARG A 124 -6.31 -4.02 5.05
CA ARG A 124 -7.67 -4.26 4.50
C ARG A 124 -7.62 -4.96 3.15
N GLY A 125 -6.74 -4.52 2.24
CA GLY A 125 -6.65 -5.08 0.89
C GLY A 125 -6.18 -6.54 0.84
N TYR A 126 -5.33 -6.96 1.78
CA TYR A 126 -4.88 -8.36 1.88
C TYR A 126 -5.75 -9.24 2.80
N GLY A 127 -6.84 -8.71 3.38
CA GLY A 127 -7.81 -9.51 4.13
C GLY A 127 -7.26 -10.19 5.39
N LEU A 128 -6.27 -9.61 6.06
CA LEU A 128 -5.69 -10.23 7.26
C LEU A 128 -6.72 -10.13 8.41
N LYS A 129 -7.11 -11.24 9.03
CA LYS A 129 -8.06 -11.25 10.17
C LYS A 129 -7.29 -11.22 11.49
N GLY A 130 -7.79 -10.46 12.47
CA GLY A 130 -7.24 -10.44 13.85
C GLY A 130 -6.13 -9.42 14.13
N VAL A 131 -5.91 -8.44 13.25
CA VAL A 131 -4.92 -7.37 13.46
C VAL A 131 -5.62 -6.12 13.99
N MET A 132 -5.40 -5.81 15.26
CA MET A 132 -5.79 -4.52 15.82
C MET A 132 -4.84 -3.44 15.32
N THR A 133 -5.34 -2.52 14.51
CA THR A 133 -4.56 -1.41 13.93
C THR A 133 -4.24 -0.29 14.94
N GLN A 134 -4.59 -0.49 16.21
CA GLN A 134 -4.38 0.46 17.31
C GLN A 134 -2.98 0.37 17.94
N ASP A 135 -2.18 -0.63 17.55
CA ASP A 135 -0.90 -0.92 18.17
C ASP A 135 0.25 -0.83 17.16
N TYR A 136 0.50 0.37 16.61
CA TYR A 136 1.89 0.73 16.28
C TYR A 136 2.63 0.95 17.59
N VAL A 137 2.94 -0.15 18.27
CA VAL A 137 3.82 -0.10 19.43
C VAL A 137 5.22 0.07 18.84
N LEU A 138 5.68 1.32 18.77
CA LEU A 138 7.04 1.59 19.20
C LEU A 138 7.01 1.26 20.70
N PRO A 139 7.63 0.17 21.21
CA PRO A 139 7.77 0.00 22.65
C PRO A 139 8.20 1.32 23.27
N ARG A 140 7.55 1.76 24.34
CA ARG A 140 7.73 3.10 24.93
C ARG A 140 9.21 3.50 25.23
N PRO A 141 10.22 2.60 25.29
CA PRO A 141 11.63 3.02 25.30
C PRO A 141 12.23 3.47 23.94
N ILE A 142 11.58 3.18 22.80
CA ILE A 142 12.14 3.31 21.43
C ILE A 142 12.11 4.75 20.90
N GLN A 143 11.56 5.68 21.67
CA GLN A 143 11.57 7.10 21.30
C GLN A 143 12.97 7.73 21.18
N SER A 144 14.06 7.01 21.48
CA SER A 144 15.41 7.60 21.57
C SER A 144 16.38 7.32 20.41
N THR A 145 16.22 6.28 19.57
CA THR A 145 17.29 5.96 18.59
C THR A 145 16.87 5.65 17.15
N MET A 146 15.60 5.38 16.83
CA MET A 146 15.17 4.95 15.47
C MET A 146 16.08 3.87 14.84
N GLN A 147 16.77 3.08 15.67
CA GLN A 147 17.76 2.10 15.26
C GLN A 147 17.17 0.70 15.27
N CYS A 148 17.72 -0.16 14.42
CA CYS A 148 17.37 -1.56 14.29
C CYS A 148 17.68 -2.30 15.58
N HIS A 149 16.70 -3.01 16.13
CA HIS A 149 16.87 -3.74 17.38
C HIS A 149 17.61 -5.06 17.24
N VAL A 150 17.88 -5.48 16.01
CA VAL A 150 18.61 -6.71 15.71
C VAL A 150 20.11 -6.43 15.62
N CYS A 151 20.52 -5.40 14.88
CA CYS A 151 21.94 -5.05 14.74
C CYS A 151 22.40 -3.85 15.58
N MET A 152 21.48 -3.01 16.06
CA MET A 152 21.76 -1.75 16.75
C MET A 152 22.67 -0.79 15.97
N GLN A 153 22.77 -0.94 14.64
CA GLN A 153 23.71 -0.19 13.79
C GLN A 153 23.02 0.67 12.73
N LYS A 154 21.91 0.18 12.18
CA LYS A 154 21.20 0.80 11.04
C LYS A 154 19.85 1.28 11.49
N GLU A 155 19.29 2.25 10.80
CA GLU A 155 17.95 2.73 11.09
C GLU A 155 16.88 1.67 10.82
N LEU A 156 15.75 1.82 11.50
CA LEU A 156 14.55 1.05 11.26
C LEU A 156 14.05 1.33 9.85
N GLN A 157 13.85 0.26 9.08
CA GLN A 157 13.45 0.37 7.68
C GLN A 157 12.35 -0.60 7.32
N VAL A 158 11.93 -1.50 8.21
CA VAL A 158 10.97 -2.56 7.86
C VAL A 158 9.89 -2.70 8.92
N VAL A 159 8.65 -2.73 8.45
CA VAL A 159 7.46 -3.15 9.20
C VAL A 159 7.21 -4.62 8.93
N PHE A 160 6.97 -5.40 9.99
CA PHE A 160 6.58 -6.80 9.87
C PHE A 160 5.07 -6.96 9.84
N VAL A 161 4.53 -7.46 8.73
CA VAL A 161 3.11 -7.74 8.54
C VAL A 161 2.87 -9.22 8.86
N PRO A 162 1.82 -9.57 9.62
CA PRO A 162 0.68 -8.75 10.01
C PRO A 162 0.83 -8.01 11.34
N CYS A 163 1.94 -8.21 12.07
CA CYS A 163 2.02 -7.70 13.45
C CYS A 163 2.21 -6.19 13.59
N GLY A 164 2.61 -5.49 12.53
CA GLY A 164 2.82 -4.03 12.53
C GLY A 164 4.09 -3.54 13.22
N HIS A 165 4.90 -4.43 13.82
CA HIS A 165 6.11 -4.01 14.54
C HIS A 165 7.21 -3.53 13.60
N VAL A 166 7.85 -2.45 14.02
CA VAL A 166 8.98 -1.80 13.34
C VAL A 166 10.20 -1.98 14.22
N CYS A 167 11.00 -3.01 13.94
CA CYS A 167 12.13 -3.37 14.81
C CYS A 167 13.41 -3.74 14.05
N ALA A 168 13.41 -3.73 12.72
CA ALA A 168 14.55 -4.16 11.92
C ALA A 168 14.92 -3.17 10.80
N CYS A 169 16.21 -3.08 10.49
CA CYS A 169 16.70 -2.51 9.23
C CYS A 169 16.45 -3.51 8.09
N GLY A 170 16.60 -3.06 6.83
CA GLY A 170 16.40 -3.93 5.66
C GLY A 170 17.26 -5.19 5.67
N GLY A 171 18.53 -5.08 6.11
CA GLY A 171 19.45 -6.21 6.17
C GLY A 171 19.12 -7.25 7.24
N CYS A 172 18.65 -6.81 8.41
CA CYS A 172 18.25 -7.73 9.47
C CYS A 172 16.87 -8.34 9.20
N ALA A 173 15.99 -7.57 8.57
CA ALA A 173 14.67 -8.03 8.21
C ALA A 173 14.71 -9.22 7.24
N SER A 174 15.66 -9.27 6.30
CA SER A 174 15.73 -10.35 5.31
C SER A 174 15.87 -11.73 5.95
N GLY A 175 16.65 -11.85 7.03
CA GLY A 175 16.88 -13.10 7.75
C GLY A 175 15.81 -13.51 8.78
N LEU A 176 14.73 -12.72 8.94
CA LEU A 176 13.69 -13.01 9.92
C LEU A 176 12.44 -13.60 9.27
N ASP A 177 11.95 -14.71 9.80
CA ASP A 177 10.66 -15.33 9.47
C ASP A 177 9.59 -15.05 10.54
N LYS A 178 10.02 -14.69 11.75
CA LYS A 178 9.18 -14.27 12.88
C LYS A 178 9.58 -12.90 13.40
N CYS A 179 8.60 -12.14 13.87
CA CYS A 179 8.81 -10.81 14.43
C CYS A 179 9.71 -10.86 15.68
N ALA A 180 10.79 -10.07 15.71
CA ALA A 180 11.70 -10.02 16.85
C ALA A 180 11.05 -9.44 18.13
N VAL A 181 9.89 -8.78 18.01
CA VAL A 181 9.15 -8.20 19.15
C VAL A 181 8.09 -9.17 19.66
N CYS A 182 7.16 -9.61 18.81
CA CYS A 182 6.00 -10.40 19.24
C CYS A 182 6.04 -11.87 18.81
N ARG A 183 7.11 -12.31 18.13
CA ARG A 183 7.32 -13.69 17.65
C ARG A 183 6.27 -14.24 16.68
N ARG A 184 5.33 -13.41 16.22
CA ARG A 184 4.35 -13.75 15.18
C ARG A 184 5.07 -13.98 13.84
N ASP A 185 4.56 -14.93 13.05
CA ASP A 185 5.04 -15.17 11.69
C ASP A 185 4.94 -13.90 10.83
N ILE A 186 6.02 -13.62 10.11
CA ILE A 186 6.12 -12.51 9.17
C ILE A 186 5.63 -13.03 7.83
N LEU A 187 4.43 -12.60 7.45
CA LEU A 187 3.87 -12.88 6.13
C LEU A 187 4.46 -11.96 5.07
N TYR A 188 4.71 -10.69 5.44
CA TYR A 188 5.27 -9.70 4.53
C TYR A 188 6.16 -8.69 5.27
N LYS A 189 7.18 -8.18 4.56
CA LYS A 189 8.17 -7.21 5.06
C LYS A 189 8.02 -5.92 4.26
N GLN A 190 7.31 -4.95 4.82
CA GLN A 190 7.10 -3.65 4.15
C GLN A 190 8.27 -2.73 4.49
N ARG A 191 9.03 -2.30 3.48
CA ARG A 191 10.04 -1.27 3.69
C ARG A 191 9.36 0.08 3.95
N MET A 192 9.79 0.77 4.98
CA MET A 192 9.45 2.17 5.25
C MET A 192 10.62 3.06 4.87
N TYR A 193 10.29 4.26 4.38
CA TYR A 193 11.25 5.33 4.14
C TYR A 193 10.87 6.42 5.12
N LEU A 194 11.75 6.71 6.07
CA LEU A 194 11.56 7.80 7.02
C LEU A 194 12.19 9.03 6.38
N CYS A 195 11.40 10.10 6.26
CA CYS A 195 11.84 11.40 5.76
C CYS A 195 12.60 12.20 6.82
#